data_AF-A0A7W0REX0-F1
#
_entry.id   AF-A0A7W0REX0-F1
#
_cell.length_a   1.000
_cell.length_b   1.000
_cell.length_c   1.000
_cell.angle_alpha   90.00
_cell.angle_beta   90.00
_cell.angle_gamma   90.00
#
_symmetry.space_group_name_H-M   'P 1'
#
loop_
_entity.id
_entity.type
_entity.pdbx_description
1 polymer ?
#
loop_
_entity_poly.entity_id
_entity_poly.type
_entity_poly.pdbx_seq_one_letter_code
_entity_poly.pdbx_strand_id
1 'polypeptide(L)' 'MALAWSSIEQEPLRDWRVAASCRRTDPDLFFPVGTTGLALVQIEAAKT' A
#
# COMPACT_ATOMS: atom_id res chain seq x y z
N MET A 1 -0.22 -1.43 -39.28
CA MET A 1 -1.20 -1.73 -38.21
C MET A 1 -0.46 -2.41 -37.07
N ALA A 2 -0.13 -1.66 -36.02
CA ALA A 2 0.25 -2.10 -34.66
C ALA A 2 1.24 -1.09 -34.09
N LEU A 3 0.78 0.08 -33.63
CA LEU A 3 1.63 1.02 -32.90
C LEU A 3 0.78 1.79 -31.89
N ALA A 4 0.38 1.12 -30.79
CA ALA A 4 0.06 1.76 -29.51
C ALA A 4 -0.30 0.71 -28.45
N TRP A 5 0.59 -0.25 -28.18
CA TRP A 5 0.53 -1.01 -26.93
C TRP A 5 1.84 -1.02 -26.15
N SER A 6 2.84 -0.28 -26.61
CA SER A 6 4.12 -0.13 -25.89
C SER A 6 4.04 0.81 -24.67
N SER A 7 2.93 1.53 -24.48
CA SER A 7 2.79 2.51 -23.38
C SER A 7 2.07 1.96 -22.13
N ILE A 8 1.57 0.72 -22.15
CA ILE A 8 0.95 0.12 -20.94
C ILE A 8 2.02 -0.46 -19.99
N GLU A 9 3.23 -0.70 -20.47
CA GLU A 9 4.27 -1.46 -19.73
C GLU A 9 5.41 -0.59 -19.16
N GLN A 10 5.38 0.73 -19.33
CA GLN A 10 6.53 1.58 -19.00
C GLN A 10 6.60 1.99 -17.52
N GLU A 11 7.01 1.03 -16.69
CA GLU A 11 7.50 1.12 -15.30
C GLU A 11 6.49 0.60 -14.25
N PRO A 12 6.57 -0.69 -13.85
CA PRO A 12 5.81 -1.19 -12.71
C PRO A 12 6.05 -0.35 -11.44
N LEU A 13 7.18 0.37 -11.34
CA LEU A 13 7.49 1.28 -10.24
C LEU A 13 6.68 2.59 -10.25
N ARG A 14 5.98 2.94 -11.34
CA ARG A 14 5.05 4.08 -11.40
C ARG A 14 3.63 3.72 -10.97
N ASP A 15 3.30 2.43 -10.84
CA ASP A 15 2.04 2.02 -10.24
C ASP A 15 2.09 2.34 -8.75
N TRP A 16 1.20 3.23 -8.29
CA TRP A 16 1.12 3.63 -6.89
C TRP A 16 0.91 2.43 -5.95
N ARG A 17 0.27 1.36 -6.42
CA ARG A 17 0.09 0.12 -5.65
C ARG A 17 1.40 -0.64 -5.50
N VAL A 18 2.25 -0.62 -6.52
CA VAL A 18 3.60 -1.20 -6.48
C VAL A 18 4.54 -0.37 -5.63
N ALA A 19 4.41 0.96 -5.69
CA ALA A 19 5.19 1.91 -4.90
C ALA A 19 4.78 1.99 -3.41
N ALA A 20 3.60 1.50 -3.05
CA ALA A 20 3.10 1.57 -1.67
C ALA A 20 3.98 0.77 -0.70
N SER A 21 4.53 1.44 0.33
CA SER A 21 5.37 0.82 1.36
C SER A 21 4.62 -0.28 2.14
N CYS A 22 3.32 -0.07 2.40
CA CYS A 22 2.47 -1.00 3.15
C CYS A 22 2.32 -2.39 2.51
N ARG A 23 2.69 -2.57 1.23
CA ARG A 23 2.59 -3.86 0.54
C ARG A 23 3.47 -4.97 1.14
N ARG A 24 4.46 -4.59 1.97
CA ARG A 24 5.40 -5.51 2.64
C ARG A 24 5.11 -5.68 4.13
N THR A 25 3.97 -5.17 4.60
CA THR A 25 3.55 -5.19 6.00
C THR A 25 2.34 -6.13 6.16
N ASP A 26 2.10 -6.61 7.38
CA ASP A 26 0.89 -7.37 7.72
C ASP A 26 -0.37 -6.52 7.45
N PRO A 27 -1.33 -7.00 6.64
CA PRO A 27 -2.57 -6.29 6.36
C PRO A 27 -3.39 -5.97 7.62
N ASP A 28 -3.38 -6.85 8.63
CA ASP A 28 -4.21 -6.69 9.84
C ASP A 28 -3.78 -5.46 10.65
N LEU A 29 -2.53 -5.00 10.51
CA LEU A 29 -2.02 -3.78 11.14
C LEU A 29 -2.88 -2.55 10.82
N PHE A 30 -3.46 -2.49 9.63
CA PHE A 30 -4.26 -1.36 9.15
C PHE A 30 -5.74 -1.41 9.58
N PHE A 31 -6.16 -2.46 10.29
CA PHE A 31 -7.53 -2.67 10.76
C PHE A 31 -7.62 -2.83 12.28
N PRO A 32 -7.29 -1.78 13.06
CA PRO A 32 -7.37 -1.82 14.51
C PRO A 32 -8.82 -1.96 15.00
N VAL A 33 -9.01 -2.74 16.07
CA VAL A 33 -10.31 -2.87 16.73
C VAL A 33 -10.49 -1.72 17.72
N GLY A 34 -11.20 -0.68 17.28
CA GLY A 34 -11.47 0.53 18.05
C GLY A 34 -10.40 1.60 17.86
N THR A 35 -10.46 2.66 18.67
CA THR A 35 -9.62 3.85 18.54
C THR A 35 -8.98 4.28 19.86
N THR A 36 -9.03 3.42 20.87
CA THR A 36 -8.56 3.68 22.24
C THR A 36 -7.75 2.50 22.76
N GLY A 37 -7.00 2.72 23.85
CA GLY A 37 -6.21 1.66 24.49
C GLY A 37 -5.18 1.05 23.55
N LEU A 38 -5.16 -0.29 23.45
CA LEU A 38 -4.20 -1.02 22.61
C LEU A 38 -4.30 -0.68 21.12
N ALA A 39 -5.48 -0.24 20.66
CA ALA A 39 -5.66 0.20 19.28
C ALA A 39 -4.76 1.41 18.94
N LEU A 40 -4.40 2.25 19.91
CA LEU A 40 -3.50 3.40 19.68
C LEU A 40 -2.10 2.95 19.29
N VAL A 41 -1.59 1.86 19.87
CA VAL A 41 -0.27 1.30 19.53
C VAL A 41 -0.27 0.78 18.10
N GLN A 42 -1.34 0.07 17.71
CA GLN A 42 -1.51 -0.44 16.35
C GLN A 42 -1.64 0.69 15.33
N ILE A 43 -2.44 1.72 15.65
CA ILE A 43 -2.61 2.92 14.81
C ILE A 43 -1.27 3.64 14.63
N GLU A 44 -0.47 3.76 15.68
CA GLU A 44 0.82 4.45 15.59
C GLU A 44 1.82 3.65 14.75
N ALA A 45 1.85 2.32 14.90
CA ALA A 45 2.65 1.44 14.07
C ALA A 45 2.21 1.43 12.60
N ALA A 46 0.93 1.66 12.29
CA ALA A 46 0.43 1.74 10.91
C ALA A 46 0.80 3.05 10.18
N LYS A 47 1.16 4.12 10.92
CA LYS A 47 1.54 5.42 10.35
C LYS A 47 3.02 5.51 9.94
N THR A 48 3.86 4.65 10.49
CA THR A 48 5.31 4.58 10.24
C THR A 48 5.63 3.68 9.06
#